data_AF-A0A1J0TPJ9-F1
#
_entry.id   AF-A0A1J0TPJ9-F1
#
_cell.length_a   1.000
_cell.length_b   1.000
_cell.length_c   1.000
_cell.angle_alpha   90.00
_cell.angle_beta   90.00
_cell.angle_gamma   90.00
#
_symmetry.space_group_name_H-M   'P 1'
#
loop_
_entity.id
_entity.type
_entity.pdbx_description
1 polymer ?
#
loop_
_entity_poly.entity_id
_entity_poly.type
_entity_poly.pdbx_seq_one_letter_code
_entity_poly.pdbx_strand_id
1 'polypeptide(L)'
;MNVGTVVMLVVGILLVLLGGAAAVGALILGWFFVVQRADGFITGPEGTLRTQTHALVSERLDLVTDDQSPTGLRSEDIGRLLVQATALDPASAVFVGIAPVGEVEAYLSGVAHTVVTDLRFEPFEVTYRDVPGGDTPAAPYAQQFWVASAEGTGTQQVEWDLRDGTWTVVVMNADASAGIGVDVRAGIHIGLLGPAVLALLILGLVLLAVGVPLLLAGAVGLGRHGPPPPGPVSAPATGATPVTAPSHPAAVPYPVHLRGDLDEPLSRWLWLVKWLLAIPHFLVLFFLHIAFVVATFAAGIVILFTGRYPRALFDFVMGINRWLCRVWAYAALMRDEYPPFRLDQGAREPIEQVSVTPPAGPTGTGQP
;
A
#
# COMPACT_ATOMS: atom_id res chain seq x y z
N MET A 1 13.55 -9.65 -31.10
CA MET A 1 13.32 -8.90 -29.85
C MET A 1 14.68 -8.49 -29.28
N ASN A 2 14.91 -7.20 -29.06
CA ASN A 2 16.17 -6.75 -28.47
C ASN A 2 16.13 -6.98 -26.95
N VAL A 3 17.06 -7.77 -26.43
CA VAL A 3 17.15 -8.08 -24.98
C VAL A 3 17.13 -6.82 -24.12
N GLY A 4 17.80 -5.75 -24.59
CA GLY A 4 17.81 -4.45 -23.91
C GLY A 4 16.44 -3.83 -23.69
N THR A 5 15.49 -3.98 -24.62
CA THR A 5 14.14 -3.42 -24.48
C THR A 5 13.32 -4.16 -23.43
N VAL A 6 13.47 -5.49 -23.36
CA VAL A 6 12.80 -6.33 -22.36
C VAL A 6 13.37 -6.07 -20.96
N VAL A 7 14.69 -5.99 -20.83
CA VAL A 7 15.36 -5.67 -19.55
C VAL A 7 14.91 -4.30 -19.04
N MET A 8 14.89 -3.29 -19.91
CA MET A 8 14.49 -1.93 -19.53
C MET A 8 13.03 -1.85 -19.07
N LEU A 9 12.13 -2.62 -19.72
CA LEU A 9 10.73 -2.75 -19.31
C LEU A 9 10.59 -3.42 -17.94
N VAL A 10 11.27 -4.55 -17.72
CA VAL A 10 11.22 -5.30 -16.44
C VAL A 10 11.77 -4.46 -15.30
N VAL A 11 12.95 -3.85 -15.48
CA VAL A 11 13.56 -2.96 -14.47
C VAL A 11 12.66 -1.75 -14.21
N GLY A 12 12.08 -1.14 -15.26
CA GLY A 12 11.14 -0.04 -15.12
C GLY A 12 9.91 -0.41 -14.28
N ILE A 13 9.31 -1.58 -14.53
CA ILE A 13 8.16 -2.07 -13.76
C ILE A 13 8.52 -2.29 -12.28
N LEU A 14 9.66 -2.92 -11.99
CA LEU A 14 10.11 -3.16 -10.62
C LEU A 14 10.34 -1.85 -9.86
N LEU A 15 10.98 -0.87 -10.49
CA LEU A 15 11.22 0.44 -9.90
C LEU A 15 9.92 1.21 -9.66
N VAL A 16 8.96 1.16 -10.60
CA VAL A 16 7.65 1.79 -10.44
C VAL A 16 6.85 1.15 -9.31
N LEU A 17 6.86 -0.18 -9.21
CA LEU A 17 6.19 -0.89 -8.12
C LEU A 17 6.76 -0.52 -6.76
N LEU A 18 8.08 -0.62 -6.61
CA LEU A 18 8.76 -0.32 -5.36
C LEU A 18 8.59 1.16 -4.99
N GLY A 19 8.79 2.06 -5.95
CA GLY A 19 8.64 3.49 -5.75
C GLY A 19 7.22 3.91 -5.42
N GLY A 20 6.22 3.33 -6.11
CA GLY A 20 4.81 3.55 -5.85
C GLY A 20 4.38 3.06 -4.48
N ALA A 21 4.78 1.84 -4.09
CA ALA A 21 4.50 1.29 -2.77
C ALA A 21 5.13 2.13 -1.65
N ALA A 22 6.39 2.56 -1.82
CA ALA A 22 7.06 3.45 -0.88
C ALA A 22 6.36 4.81 -0.74
N ALA A 23 5.98 5.44 -1.87
CA ALA A 23 5.29 6.72 -1.86
C ALA A 23 3.90 6.62 -1.21
N VAL A 24 3.11 5.60 -1.54
CA VAL A 24 1.80 5.37 -0.91
C VAL A 24 1.95 5.08 0.58
N GLY A 25 2.92 4.23 0.97
CA GLY A 25 3.23 3.95 2.36
C GLY A 25 3.60 5.22 3.14
N ALA A 26 4.45 6.08 2.56
CA ALA A 26 4.83 7.35 3.17
C ALA A 26 3.63 8.31 3.28
N LEU A 27 2.75 8.37 2.29
CA LEU A 27 1.54 9.20 2.34
C LEU A 27 0.55 8.72 3.42
N ILE A 28 0.32 7.41 3.52
CA ILE A 28 -0.56 6.83 4.55
C ILE A 28 0.04 7.10 5.94
N LEU A 29 1.33 6.83 6.12
CA LEU A 29 2.02 7.04 7.39
C LEU A 29 2.06 8.52 7.78
N GLY A 30 2.32 9.41 6.82
CA GLY A 30 2.28 10.86 7.02
C GLY A 30 0.88 11.39 7.34
N TRP A 31 -0.15 10.87 6.66
CA TRP A 31 -1.54 11.20 6.96
C TRP A 31 -1.94 10.78 8.39
N PHE A 32 -1.59 9.55 8.78
CA PHE A 32 -1.81 9.05 10.14
C PHE A 32 -1.17 9.97 11.18
N PHE A 33 0.07 10.41 10.93
CA PHE A 33 0.77 11.35 11.80
C PHE A 33 0.09 12.73 11.88
N VAL A 34 -0.45 13.24 10.77
CA VAL A 34 -1.16 14.53 10.75
C VAL A 34 -2.50 14.45 11.46
N VAL A 35 -3.26 13.36 11.26
CA VAL A 35 -4.59 13.19 11.83
C VAL A 35 -4.56 12.94 13.35
N GLN A 36 -3.51 12.32 13.88
CA GLN A 36 -3.38 12.07 15.32
C GLN A 36 -2.94 13.28 16.17
N ARG A 37 -2.72 14.46 15.59
CA ARG A 37 -2.14 15.58 16.34
C ARG A 37 -3.10 16.21 17.36
N ALA A 38 -2.88 15.86 18.62
CA ALA A 38 -2.72 16.84 19.70
C ALA A 38 -1.20 16.97 19.96
N ASP A 39 -0.61 18.13 19.67
CA ASP A 39 0.76 18.53 20.03
C ASP A 39 1.96 17.69 19.50
N GLY A 40 1.70 16.67 18.69
CA GLY A 40 2.73 15.84 18.06
C GLY A 40 3.14 14.60 18.87
N PHE A 41 2.41 14.29 19.94
CA PHE A 41 2.55 13.05 20.68
C PHE A 41 1.54 12.02 20.18
N ILE A 42 1.97 10.78 20.02
CA ILE A 42 1.08 9.63 19.82
C ILE A 42 0.59 9.25 21.21
N THR A 43 -0.64 9.65 21.54
CA THR A 43 -1.25 9.35 22.85
C THR A 43 -1.93 8.00 22.85
N GLY A 44 -1.67 7.21 23.89
CA GLY A 44 -2.43 6.00 24.18
C GLY A 44 -3.85 6.31 24.67
N PRO A 45 -4.70 5.28 24.78
CA PRO A 45 -6.02 5.41 25.40
C PRO A 45 -5.90 5.81 26.88
N GLU A 46 -6.93 6.48 27.39
CA GLU A 46 -7.02 6.85 28.81
C GLU A 46 -7.29 5.59 29.65
N GLY A 47 -6.62 5.50 30.80
CA GLY A 47 -6.82 4.44 31.77
C GLY A 47 -7.08 5.01 33.16
N THR A 48 -8.17 4.60 33.79
CA THR A 48 -8.47 4.98 35.18
C THR A 48 -7.74 4.04 36.14
N LEU A 49 -6.89 4.60 36.99
CA LEU A 49 -6.17 3.89 38.05
C LEU A 49 -6.70 4.34 39.42
N ARG A 50 -6.93 3.37 40.31
CA ARG A 50 -7.35 3.63 41.69
C ARG A 50 -6.56 2.76 42.65
N THR A 51 -6.02 3.38 43.69
CA THR A 51 -5.37 2.67 44.79
C THR A 51 -5.75 3.28 46.13
N GLN A 52 -5.59 2.49 47.20
CA GLN A 52 -5.71 2.93 48.58
C GLN A 52 -4.35 3.32 49.19
N THR A 53 -3.24 3.10 48.48
CA THR A 53 -1.88 3.40 48.95
C THR A 53 -1.50 4.87 48.70
N HIS A 54 -0.28 5.27 49.13
CA HIS A 54 0.20 6.65 48.99
C HIS A 54 0.74 6.98 47.60
N ALA A 55 1.08 5.99 46.79
CA ALA A 55 1.70 6.22 45.48
C ALA A 55 1.37 5.09 44.49
N LEU A 56 1.14 5.48 43.23
CA LEU A 56 1.12 4.60 42.07
C LEU A 56 2.48 4.70 41.38
N VAL A 57 3.16 3.57 41.24
CA VAL A 57 4.49 3.49 40.63
C VAL A 57 4.38 2.64 39.37
N SER A 58 4.89 3.12 38.25
CA SER A 58 4.96 2.32 37.02
C SER A 58 6.02 1.23 37.14
N GLU A 59 5.84 0.14 36.41
CA GLU A 59 6.92 -0.83 36.23
C GLU A 59 8.20 -0.14 35.71
N ARG A 60 9.32 -0.78 36.02
CA ARG A 60 10.65 -0.36 35.60
C ARG A 60 10.69 -0.22 34.07
N LEU A 61 11.00 0.98 33.60
CA LEU A 61 11.28 1.23 32.20
C LEU A 61 12.80 1.12 31.99
N ASP A 62 13.22 -0.02 31.47
CA ASP A 62 14.62 -0.25 31.07
C ASP A 62 14.84 0.28 29.65
N LEU A 63 15.53 1.42 29.55
CA LEU A 63 15.94 2.01 28.28
C LEU A 63 17.41 1.67 28.04
N VAL A 64 17.62 0.59 27.30
CA VAL A 64 18.94 0.16 26.85
C VAL A 64 19.06 0.47 25.37
N THR A 65 19.76 1.56 25.03
CA THR A 65 20.19 1.79 23.65
C THR A 65 21.43 0.96 23.38
N ASP A 66 21.33 0.01 22.45
CA ASP A 66 22.47 -0.81 22.04
C ASP A 66 23.52 0.09 21.36
N ASP A 67 24.78 0.01 21.80
CA ASP A 67 25.92 0.82 21.31
C ASP A 67 26.24 0.55 19.82
N GLN A 68 25.51 -0.38 19.20
CA GLN A 68 25.51 -0.68 17.76
C GLN A 68 24.52 0.16 16.94
N SER A 69 23.89 1.18 17.52
CA SER A 69 23.08 2.12 16.74
C SER A 69 23.92 2.77 15.62
N PRO A 70 23.40 2.92 14.38
CA PRO A 70 24.15 3.50 13.28
C PRO A 70 24.74 4.84 13.69
N THR A 71 26.08 4.96 13.60
CA THR A 71 26.87 6.10 14.09
C THR A 71 26.21 7.43 13.69
N GLY A 72 25.61 8.13 14.65
CA GLY A 72 25.00 9.45 14.45
C GLY A 72 23.64 9.70 15.11
N LEU A 73 22.93 8.67 15.57
CA LEU A 73 21.71 8.85 16.38
C LEU A 73 22.09 8.94 17.86
N ARG A 74 21.86 10.09 18.51
CA ARG A 74 22.02 10.20 19.97
C ARG A 74 20.76 9.72 20.67
N SER A 75 20.86 9.23 21.91
CA SER A 75 19.69 8.78 22.67
C SER A 75 18.65 9.89 22.90
N GLU A 76 19.10 11.14 22.98
CA GLU A 76 18.26 12.35 23.01
C GLU A 76 17.40 12.56 21.74
N ASP A 77 17.76 11.95 20.60
CA ASP A 77 17.01 12.06 19.33
C ASP A 77 15.94 10.96 19.15
N ILE A 78 15.88 9.97 20.07
CA ILE A 78 14.96 8.83 19.96
C ILE A 78 13.51 9.31 20.13
N GLY A 79 13.26 10.14 21.15
CA GLY A 79 11.94 10.69 21.39
C GLY A 79 11.74 11.34 22.76
N ARG A 80 10.52 11.85 22.98
CA ARG A 80 10.05 12.42 24.25
C ARG A 80 8.83 11.65 24.75
N LEU A 81 8.77 11.42 26.05
CA LEU A 81 7.62 10.84 26.74
C LEU A 81 6.81 11.98 27.37
N LEU A 82 5.50 11.96 27.14
CA LEU A 82 4.51 12.80 27.80
C LEU A 82 3.69 11.92 28.73
N VAL A 83 3.67 12.25 30.01
CA VAL A 83 2.77 11.62 30.99
C VAL A 83 1.77 12.66 31.44
N GLN A 84 0.49 12.35 31.27
CA GLN A 84 -0.61 13.16 31.77
C GLN A 84 -1.35 12.39 32.86
N ALA A 85 -1.59 13.03 33.99
CA ALA A 85 -2.45 12.50 35.04
C ALA A 85 -3.49 13.54 35.42
N THR A 86 -4.75 13.12 35.50
CA THR A 86 -5.86 13.95 35.93
C THR A 86 -6.48 13.34 37.17
N ALA A 87 -6.58 14.11 38.25
CA ALA A 87 -7.27 13.67 39.46
C ALA A 87 -8.75 13.39 39.15
N LEU A 88 -9.28 12.26 39.63
CA LEU A 88 -10.71 11.96 39.53
C LEU A 88 -11.56 12.92 40.36
N ASP A 89 -11.00 13.45 41.44
CA ASP A 89 -11.56 14.54 42.22
C ASP A 89 -10.91 15.87 41.80
N PRO A 90 -11.66 16.82 41.20
CA PRO A 90 -11.11 18.08 40.73
C PRO A 90 -10.49 18.97 41.82
N ALA A 91 -10.89 18.76 43.08
CA ALA A 91 -10.34 19.52 44.22
C ALA A 91 -8.99 18.97 44.70
N SER A 92 -8.67 17.72 44.36
CA SER A 92 -7.44 17.06 44.78
C SER A 92 -6.28 17.45 43.86
N ALA A 93 -5.15 17.83 44.46
CA ALA A 93 -3.93 18.12 43.72
C ALA A 93 -3.10 16.84 43.55
N VAL A 94 -2.68 16.56 42.32
CA VAL A 94 -1.87 15.38 41.98
C VAL A 94 -0.47 15.80 41.59
N PHE A 95 0.48 14.95 41.96
CA PHE A 95 1.88 15.03 41.59
C PHE A 95 2.20 13.91 40.61
N VAL A 96 2.91 14.25 39.53
CA VAL A 96 3.49 13.28 38.60
C VAL A 96 4.99 13.56 38.54
N GLY A 97 5.82 12.54 38.70
CA GLY A 97 7.27 12.67 38.67
C GLY A 97 7.96 11.50 37.97
N ILE A 98 9.09 11.78 37.34
CA ILE A 98 9.95 10.80 36.67
C ILE A 98 11.34 10.88 37.31
N ALA A 99 11.84 9.75 37.77
CA ALA A 99 13.13 9.64 38.46
C ALA A 99 13.79 8.26 38.24
N PRO A 100 15.10 8.15 38.51
CA PRO A 100 15.80 6.87 38.50
C PRO A 100 15.20 5.91 39.55
N VAL A 101 15.10 4.63 39.20
CA VAL A 101 14.46 3.63 40.09
C VAL A 101 15.09 3.56 41.47
N GLY A 102 16.42 3.66 41.58
CA GLY A 102 17.11 3.61 42.88
C GLY A 102 16.75 4.75 43.83
N GLU A 103 16.54 5.97 43.30
CA GLU A 103 16.14 7.14 44.11
C GLU A 103 14.70 7.00 44.61
N VAL A 104 13.80 6.51 43.74
CA VAL A 104 12.40 6.27 44.09
C VAL A 104 12.25 5.14 45.11
N GLU A 105 13.00 4.05 44.95
CA GLU A 105 13.02 2.94 45.93
C GLU A 105 13.49 3.41 47.30
N ALA A 106 14.49 4.30 47.37
CA ALA A 106 14.95 4.88 48.63
C ALA A 106 13.88 5.79 49.26
N TYR A 107 13.25 6.65 48.45
CA TYR A 107 12.21 7.59 48.88
C TYR A 107 10.94 6.88 49.40
N LEU A 108 10.53 5.78 48.76
CA LEU A 108 9.36 4.99 49.16
C LEU A 108 9.69 3.84 50.11
N SER A 109 10.90 3.80 50.66
CA SER A 109 11.28 2.76 51.62
C SER A 109 10.40 2.86 52.88
N GLY A 110 9.72 1.76 53.23
CA GLY A 110 8.80 1.73 54.38
C GLY A 110 7.41 2.34 54.13
N VAL A 111 7.16 2.92 52.95
CA VAL A 111 5.90 3.57 52.57
C VAL A 111 5.02 2.60 51.76
N ALA A 112 3.72 2.53 52.09
CA ALA A 112 2.79 1.72 51.32
C ALA A 112 2.58 2.32 49.92
N HIS A 113 2.88 1.54 48.88
CA HIS A 113 2.73 1.96 47.48
C HIS A 113 2.27 0.79 46.60
N THR A 114 1.64 1.12 45.48
CA THR A 114 1.15 0.15 44.50
C THR A 114 1.99 0.23 43.23
N VAL A 115 2.54 -0.90 42.80
CA VAL A 115 3.27 -1.03 41.54
C VAL A 115 2.32 -1.55 40.47
N VAL A 116 2.23 -0.86 39.34
CA VAL A 116 1.49 -1.31 38.16
C VAL A 116 2.42 -2.21 37.35
N THR A 117 2.17 -3.52 37.37
CA THR A 117 3.06 -4.53 36.74
C THR A 117 2.66 -4.92 35.33
N ASP A 118 1.38 -4.77 34.98
CA ASP A 118 0.91 -5.09 33.64
C ASP A 118 -0.29 -4.21 33.31
N LEU A 119 -0.29 -3.60 32.13
CA LEU A 119 -1.32 -2.69 31.69
C LEU A 119 -1.69 -3.03 30.24
N ARG A 120 -2.76 -3.82 30.10
CA ARG A 120 -3.37 -4.17 28.82
C ARG A 120 -4.47 -3.17 28.50
N PHE A 121 -4.51 -2.73 27.25
CA PHE A 121 -5.52 -1.77 26.78
C PHE A 121 -6.69 -2.44 26.04
N GLU A 122 -6.53 -3.66 25.54
CA GLU A 122 -7.54 -4.38 24.75
C GLU A 122 -7.58 -5.88 25.11
N PRO A 123 -8.51 -6.33 26.00
CA PRO A 123 -9.38 -5.51 26.85
C PRO A 123 -8.57 -4.71 27.90
N PHE A 124 -9.16 -3.64 28.44
CA PHE A 124 -8.49 -2.84 29.47
C PHE A 124 -8.39 -3.63 30.78
N GLU A 125 -7.20 -4.14 31.10
CA GLU A 125 -6.89 -4.90 32.31
C GLU A 125 -5.61 -4.36 32.94
N VAL A 126 -5.68 -4.08 34.24
CA VAL A 126 -4.54 -3.58 35.02
C VAL A 126 -4.24 -4.56 36.14
N THR A 127 -2.98 -4.99 36.23
CA THR A 127 -2.49 -5.82 37.32
C THR A 127 -1.69 -4.97 38.29
N TYR A 128 -2.09 -5.03 39.56
CA TYR A 128 -1.47 -4.29 40.64
C TYR A 128 -0.67 -5.23 41.55
N ARG A 129 0.45 -4.73 42.06
CA ARG A 129 1.21 -5.35 43.14
C ARG A 129 1.37 -4.34 44.26
N ASP A 130 0.66 -4.57 45.36
CA ASP A 130 0.77 -3.71 46.54
C ASP A 130 2.00 -4.07 47.36
N VAL A 131 2.77 -3.05 47.73
CA VAL A 131 3.90 -3.16 48.64
C VAL A 131 3.48 -2.57 49.99
N PRO A 132 3.47 -3.37 51.06
CA PRO A 132 3.05 -2.89 52.37
C PRO A 132 4.09 -1.94 52.97
N GLY A 133 3.60 -0.93 53.70
CA GLY A 133 4.41 0.02 54.44
C GLY A 133 3.57 0.74 55.50
N GLY A 134 4.23 1.36 56.48
CA GLY A 134 3.58 2.07 57.58
C GLY A 134 3.92 3.55 57.67
N ASP A 135 4.93 3.99 56.91
CA ASP A 135 5.42 5.36 56.95
C ASP A 135 4.64 6.25 55.97
N THR A 136 4.54 7.54 56.29
CA THR A 136 4.00 8.56 55.38
C THR A 136 5.16 9.18 54.59
N PRO A 137 5.10 9.24 53.25
CA PRO A 137 6.17 9.82 52.48
C PRO A 137 6.27 11.33 52.72
N ALA A 138 7.45 11.90 52.50
CA ALA A 138 7.60 13.36 52.48
C ALA A 138 6.83 13.97 51.31
N ALA A 139 6.70 15.30 51.24
CA ALA A 139 6.08 15.92 50.08
C ALA A 139 6.93 15.67 48.81
N PRO A 140 6.34 15.19 47.70
CA PRO A 140 7.09 14.79 46.52
C PRO A 140 7.81 15.96 45.85
N TYR A 141 7.17 17.12 45.71
CA TYR A 141 7.74 18.28 45.03
C TYR A 141 8.89 18.95 45.80
N ALA A 142 9.05 18.64 47.09
CA ALA A 142 10.20 19.10 47.86
C ALA A 142 11.50 18.35 47.50
N GLN A 143 11.40 17.18 46.87
CA GLN A 143 12.56 16.35 46.55
C GLN A 143 13.27 16.83 45.27
N GLN A 144 14.60 16.79 45.27
CA GLN A 144 15.43 17.29 44.15
C GLN A 144 15.88 16.19 43.18
N PHE A 145 15.59 14.92 43.46
CA PHE A 145 15.99 13.80 42.60
C PHE A 145 15.06 13.61 41.39
N TRP A 146 13.92 14.31 41.34
CA TRP A 146 13.01 14.28 40.19
C TRP A 146 13.67 14.97 39.00
N VAL A 147 13.75 14.25 37.89
CA VAL A 147 14.30 14.81 36.64
C VAL A 147 13.24 15.62 35.90
N ALA A 148 11.98 15.21 36.00
CA ALA A 148 10.83 15.94 35.51
C ALA A 148 9.66 15.71 36.46
N SER A 149 8.95 16.77 36.83
CA SER A 149 7.81 16.68 37.73
C SER A 149 6.83 17.83 37.54
N ALA A 150 5.55 17.59 37.82
CA ALA A 150 4.51 18.59 37.85
C ALA A 150 3.57 18.34 39.05
N GLU A 151 3.05 19.41 39.64
CA GLU A 151 2.11 19.38 40.75
C GLU A 151 1.00 20.42 40.53
N GLY A 152 -0.26 20.01 40.77
CA GLY A 152 -1.38 20.95 40.77
C GLY A 152 -2.74 20.27 40.72
N THR A 153 -3.79 21.09 40.70
CA THR A 153 -5.17 20.64 40.50
C THR A 153 -5.49 20.49 39.00
N GLY A 154 -6.43 19.60 38.67
CA GLY A 154 -6.78 19.30 37.28
C GLY A 154 -5.77 18.38 36.58
N THR A 155 -5.59 18.55 35.27
CA THR A 155 -4.68 17.72 34.46
C THR A 155 -3.25 18.23 34.57
N GLN A 156 -2.38 17.42 35.16
CA GLN A 156 -0.94 17.67 35.22
C GLN A 156 -0.22 16.92 34.12
N GLN A 157 0.78 17.57 33.52
CA GLN A 157 1.53 17.03 32.40
C GLN A 157 3.02 17.14 32.66
N VAL A 158 3.74 16.05 32.40
CA VAL A 158 5.19 15.96 32.52
C VAL A 158 5.74 15.51 31.17
N GLU A 159 6.60 16.34 30.58
CA GLU A 159 7.39 15.99 29.40
C GLU A 159 8.81 15.64 29.82
N TRP A 160 9.31 14.51 29.31
CA TRP A 160 10.65 14.03 29.60
C TRP A 160 11.33 13.48 28.35
N ASP A 161 12.57 13.88 28.12
CA ASP A 161 13.41 13.34 27.05
C ASP A 161 13.88 11.94 27.43
N LEU A 162 13.67 10.97 26.54
CA LEU A 162 14.10 9.59 26.77
C LEU A 162 15.63 9.56 26.89
N ARG A 163 16.14 9.08 28.04
CA ARG A 163 17.58 8.93 28.32
C ARG A 163 17.90 7.51 28.72
N ASP A 164 19.10 7.08 28.38
CA ASP A 164 19.58 5.75 28.74
C ASP A 164 19.58 5.55 30.26
N GLY A 165 19.15 4.37 30.70
CA GLY A 165 19.07 4.01 32.11
C GLY A 165 17.74 3.40 32.52
N THR A 166 17.56 3.30 33.83
CA THR A 166 16.43 2.61 34.45
C THR A 166 15.55 3.62 35.18
N TRP A 167 14.36 3.84 34.63
CA TRP A 167 13.46 4.93 35.04
C TRP A 167 12.11 4.40 35.53
N THR A 168 11.45 5.18 36.38
CA THR A 168 10.07 4.92 36.79
C THR A 168 9.28 6.21 36.89
N VAL A 169 7.98 6.10 36.65
CA VAL A 169 7.02 7.17 36.77
C VAL A 169 6.24 6.96 38.06
N VAL A 170 6.12 8.02 38.85
CA VAL A 170 5.39 8.02 40.11
C VAL A 170 4.25 9.02 40.03
N VAL A 171 3.06 8.57 40.41
CA VAL A 171 1.88 9.42 40.57
C VAL A 171 1.41 9.34 42.01
N MET A 172 1.27 10.49 42.67
CA MET A 172 0.77 10.57 44.04
C MET A 172 -0.06 11.81 44.31
N ASN A 173 -0.75 11.86 45.44
CA ASN A 173 -1.35 13.11 45.91
C ASN A 173 -0.24 14.09 46.30
N ALA A 174 -0.42 15.37 45.98
CA ALA A 174 0.55 16.43 46.26
C ALA A 174 0.89 16.56 47.76
N ASP A 175 -0.09 16.28 48.61
CA ASP A 175 0.02 16.32 50.08
C ASP A 175 0.53 14.99 50.69
N ALA A 176 0.95 14.03 49.86
CA ALA A 176 1.37 12.69 50.27
C ALA A 176 0.28 11.87 51.01
N SER A 177 -1.00 12.25 50.90
CA SER A 177 -2.11 11.49 51.48
C SER A 177 -2.36 10.15 50.75
N ALA A 178 -2.88 9.18 51.49
CA ALA A 178 -3.25 7.87 50.93
C ALA A 178 -4.59 7.92 50.18
N GLY A 179 -4.73 7.07 49.16
CA GLY A 179 -5.96 6.99 48.37
C GLY A 179 -5.89 7.90 47.14
N ILE A 180 -5.50 7.32 46.01
CA ILE A 180 -5.33 8.04 44.75
C ILE A 180 -6.25 7.45 43.71
N GLY A 181 -7.01 8.32 43.05
CA GLY A 181 -7.79 8.00 41.87
C GLY A 181 -7.42 8.96 40.75
N VAL A 182 -6.79 8.46 39.70
CA VAL A 182 -6.31 9.28 38.57
C VAL A 182 -6.65 8.62 37.24
N ASP A 183 -7.02 9.47 36.28
CA ASP A 183 -7.01 9.10 34.87
C ASP A 183 -5.63 9.40 34.31
N VAL A 184 -4.95 8.36 33.83
CA VAL A 184 -3.60 8.46 33.28
C VAL A 184 -3.65 8.28 31.78
N ARG A 185 -2.87 9.11 31.08
CA ARG A 185 -2.62 9.00 29.65
C ARG A 185 -1.13 9.16 29.41
N ALA A 186 -0.55 8.23 28.67
CA ALA A 186 0.83 8.34 28.19
C ALA A 186 0.83 8.70 26.70
N GLY A 187 1.77 9.53 26.29
CA GLY A 187 2.03 9.88 24.90
C GLY A 187 3.50 9.78 24.58
N ILE A 188 3.84 9.35 23.38
CA ILE A 188 5.23 9.29 22.91
C ILE A 188 5.41 10.13 21.65
N HIS A 189 6.46 10.91 21.62
CA HIS A 189 6.90 11.65 20.45
C HIS A 189 8.17 11.01 19.91
N ILE A 190 8.16 10.50 18.68
CA ILE A 190 9.32 9.89 18.03
C ILE A 190 9.89 10.89 17.02
N GLY A 191 11.08 11.44 17.30
CA GLY A 191 11.69 12.48 16.47
C GLY A 191 12.08 12.01 15.08
N LEU A 192 12.45 10.73 14.95
CA LEU A 192 12.89 10.12 13.68
C LEU A 192 11.77 9.89 12.67
N LEU A 193 10.50 9.84 13.12
CA LEU A 193 9.38 9.40 12.28
C LEU A 193 9.11 10.39 11.13
N GLY A 194 9.18 11.69 11.39
CA GLY A 194 9.02 12.73 10.38
C GLY A 194 10.07 12.66 9.25
N PRO A 195 11.38 12.75 9.58
CA PRO A 195 12.45 12.56 8.60
C PRO A 195 12.38 11.23 7.87
N ALA A 196 12.01 10.13 8.55
CA ALA A 196 11.87 8.82 7.93
C ALA A 196 10.73 8.78 6.89
N VAL A 197 9.55 9.34 7.20
CA VAL A 197 8.44 9.47 6.23
C VAL A 197 8.88 10.28 5.03
N LEU A 198 9.58 11.40 5.24
CA LEU A 198 10.09 12.23 4.15
C LEU A 198 11.14 11.50 3.30
N ALA A 199 12.09 10.80 3.93
CA ALA A 199 13.11 10.02 3.23
C ALA A 199 12.48 8.89 2.40
N LEU A 200 11.48 8.18 2.95
CA LEU A 200 10.73 7.15 2.25
C LEU A 200 9.96 7.73 1.06
N LEU A 201 9.35 8.91 1.22
CA LEU A 201 8.66 9.61 0.14
C LEU A 201 9.63 10.04 -0.97
N ILE A 202 10.78 10.62 -0.62
CA ILE A 202 11.82 11.01 -1.58
C ILE A 202 12.34 9.78 -2.33
N LEU A 203 12.64 8.69 -1.61
CA LEU A 203 13.06 7.44 -2.21
C LEU A 203 12.01 6.91 -3.20
N GLY A 204 10.74 6.90 -2.79
CA GLY A 204 9.63 6.52 -3.65
C GLY A 204 9.56 7.37 -4.92
N LEU A 205 9.69 8.70 -4.78
CA LEU A 205 9.66 9.64 -5.90
C LEU A 205 10.86 9.47 -6.84
N VAL A 206 12.06 9.24 -6.31
CA VAL A 206 13.28 9.00 -7.11
C VAL A 206 13.14 7.70 -7.91
N LEU A 207 12.68 6.62 -7.27
CA LEU A 207 12.43 5.34 -7.93
C LEU A 207 11.39 5.49 -9.04
N LEU A 208 10.33 6.28 -8.82
CA LEU A 208 9.33 6.59 -9.85
C LEU A 208 9.93 7.44 -10.98
N ALA A 209 10.73 8.45 -10.66
CA ALA A 209 11.37 9.34 -11.63
C ALA A 209 12.34 8.60 -12.58
N VAL A 210 12.97 7.51 -12.09
CA VAL A 210 13.82 6.64 -12.92
C VAL A 210 13.00 5.52 -13.60
N GLY A 211 12.09 4.90 -12.84
CA GLY A 211 11.31 3.76 -13.28
C GLY A 211 10.33 4.09 -14.41
N VAL A 212 9.62 5.22 -14.33
CA VAL A 212 8.63 5.63 -15.34
C VAL A 212 9.28 5.85 -16.71
N PRO A 213 10.38 6.63 -16.86
CA PRO A 213 11.06 6.76 -18.15
C PRO A 213 11.58 5.43 -18.72
N LEU A 214 12.17 4.57 -17.88
CA LEU A 214 12.64 3.24 -18.29
C LEU A 214 11.48 2.39 -18.82
N LEU A 215 10.38 2.37 -18.08
CA LEU A 215 9.16 1.65 -18.44
C LEU A 215 8.59 2.17 -19.76
N LEU A 216 8.46 3.49 -19.92
CA LEU A 216 7.95 4.11 -21.14
C LEU A 216 8.86 3.84 -22.34
N ALA A 217 10.18 3.97 -22.17
CA ALA A 217 11.12 3.69 -23.24
C ALA A 217 11.13 2.19 -23.62
N GLY A 218 10.90 1.29 -22.65
CA GLY A 218 10.76 -0.16 -22.89
C GLY A 218 9.48 -0.48 -23.65
N ALA A 219 8.37 0.13 -23.23
CA ALA A 219 7.06 0.02 -23.89
C ALA A 219 7.10 0.54 -25.34
N VAL A 220 7.68 1.73 -25.56
CA VAL A 220 7.84 2.32 -26.90
C VAL A 220 8.77 1.48 -27.77
N GLY A 221 9.84 0.92 -27.20
CA GLY A 221 10.74 0.02 -27.92
C GLY A 221 10.07 -1.28 -28.37
N LEU A 222 9.11 -1.81 -27.58
CA LEU A 222 8.28 -2.94 -27.99
C LEU A 222 7.30 -2.56 -29.10
N GLY A 223 6.68 -1.38 -29.04
CA GLY A 223 5.73 -0.90 -30.05
C GLY A 223 6.34 -0.64 -31.43
N ARG A 224 7.62 -0.24 -31.49
CA ARG A 224 8.33 0.06 -32.75
C ARG A 224 8.67 -1.17 -33.61
N HIS A 225 8.72 -2.36 -33.00
CA HIS A 225 9.03 -3.62 -33.71
C HIS A 225 7.78 -4.43 -34.08
N GLY A 226 6.63 -3.76 -34.21
CA GLY A 226 5.45 -4.33 -34.83
C GLY A 226 5.70 -4.69 -36.32
N PRO A 227 4.99 -5.66 -36.89
CA PRO A 227 5.20 -6.11 -38.27
C PRO A 227 5.08 -4.94 -39.27
N PRO A 228 5.88 -4.95 -40.37
CA PRO A 228 5.90 -3.85 -41.34
C PRO A 228 4.53 -3.61 -42.00
N PRO A 229 4.25 -2.37 -42.46
CA PRO A 229 3.05 -2.07 -43.24
C PRO A 229 3.00 -2.90 -44.53
N PRO A 230 1.80 -3.28 -45.02
CA PRO A 230 1.67 -4.21 -46.13
C PRO A 230 2.32 -3.66 -47.40
N GLY A 231 3.16 -4.46 -48.04
CA GLY A 231 3.53 -4.25 -49.44
C GLY A 231 2.33 -4.51 -50.36
N PRO A 232 2.33 -3.98 -51.59
CA PRO A 232 1.25 -4.21 -52.55
C PRO A 232 1.12 -5.72 -52.85
N VAL A 233 -0.04 -6.28 -52.55
CA VAL A 233 -0.39 -7.68 -52.82
C VAL A 233 -0.51 -7.89 -54.33
N SER A 234 0.28 -8.81 -54.89
CA SER A 234 0.06 -9.33 -56.24
C SER A 234 -1.10 -10.32 -56.21
N ALA A 235 -2.09 -10.13 -57.09
CA ALA A 235 -3.27 -10.97 -57.18
C ALA A 235 -2.91 -12.42 -57.58
N PRO A 236 -3.53 -13.46 -56.98
CA PRO A 236 -3.35 -14.84 -57.43
C PRO A 236 -4.05 -15.08 -58.77
N ALA A 237 -3.44 -15.89 -59.63
CA ALA A 237 -4.00 -16.31 -60.90
C ALA A 237 -5.26 -17.17 -60.72
N THR A 238 -6.31 -16.81 -61.45
CA THR A 238 -7.63 -17.43 -61.45
C THR A 238 -7.58 -18.87 -61.94
N GLY A 239 -8.00 -19.83 -61.12
CA GLY A 239 -8.12 -21.23 -61.50
C GLY A 239 -8.80 -22.09 -60.43
N ALA A 240 -10.11 -21.92 -60.23
CA ALA A 240 -10.91 -22.89 -59.50
C ALA A 240 -12.34 -22.95 -60.05
N THR A 241 -12.75 -24.14 -60.49
CA THR A 241 -14.09 -24.48 -60.98
C THR A 241 -15.12 -24.50 -59.86
N PRO A 242 -16.38 -24.07 -60.08
CA PRO A 242 -17.39 -24.05 -59.03
C PRO A 242 -17.98 -25.46 -58.79
N VAL A 243 -18.03 -25.88 -57.52
CA VAL A 243 -18.82 -27.03 -57.06
C VAL A 243 -20.16 -26.51 -56.53
N THR A 244 -21.26 -27.03 -57.06
CA THR A 244 -22.63 -26.66 -56.68
C THR A 244 -23.03 -27.33 -55.36
N ALA A 245 -23.44 -26.54 -54.35
CA ALA A 245 -24.00 -27.03 -53.08
C ALA A 245 -25.55 -26.91 -53.06
N PRO A 246 -26.28 -27.73 -52.27
CA PRO A 246 -27.75 -27.78 -52.30
C PRO A 246 -28.42 -26.59 -51.59
N SER A 247 -29.48 -26.07 -52.19
CA SER A 247 -30.30 -24.96 -51.70
C SER A 247 -31.21 -25.36 -50.52
N HIS A 248 -31.05 -24.73 -49.36
CA HIS A 248 -32.03 -24.74 -48.27
C HIS A 248 -32.99 -23.52 -48.39
N PRO A 249 -34.27 -23.65 -47.98
CA PRO A 249 -35.28 -22.61 -48.15
C PRO A 249 -34.97 -21.35 -47.31
N ALA A 250 -35.20 -20.19 -47.93
CA ALA A 250 -34.85 -18.87 -47.43
C ALA A 250 -35.62 -18.50 -46.13
N ALA A 251 -34.91 -18.50 -45.01
CA ALA A 251 -35.32 -17.79 -43.81
C ALA A 251 -35.06 -16.29 -43.99
N VAL A 252 -35.94 -15.46 -43.43
CA VAL A 252 -35.99 -13.99 -43.57
C VAL A 252 -34.61 -13.36 -43.32
N PRO A 253 -34.08 -12.49 -44.21
CA PRO A 253 -32.71 -12.00 -44.10
C PRO A 253 -32.61 -10.95 -42.99
N TYR A 254 -32.08 -11.36 -41.83
CA TYR A 254 -31.53 -10.42 -40.85
C TYR A 254 -30.09 -10.10 -41.29
N PRO A 255 -29.64 -8.82 -41.24
CA PRO A 255 -28.42 -8.40 -41.93
C PRO A 255 -27.12 -9.06 -41.42
N VAL A 256 -27.17 -9.79 -40.29
CA VAL A 256 -26.03 -10.55 -39.76
C VAL A 256 -26.51 -11.91 -39.24
N HIS A 257 -26.03 -12.99 -39.87
CA HIS A 257 -26.12 -14.34 -39.34
C HIS A 257 -24.75 -14.73 -38.76
N LEU A 258 -24.68 -14.87 -37.43
CA LEU A 258 -23.50 -15.39 -36.74
C LEU A 258 -23.60 -16.91 -36.67
N ARG A 259 -22.68 -17.61 -37.33
CA ARG A 259 -22.51 -19.06 -37.22
C ARG A 259 -21.24 -19.32 -36.42
N GLY A 260 -21.35 -20.02 -35.29
CA GLY A 260 -20.22 -20.51 -34.51
C GLY A 260 -20.17 -22.02 -34.65
N ASP A 261 -19.08 -22.54 -35.20
CA ASP A 261 -18.79 -23.97 -35.17
C ASP A 261 -18.07 -24.30 -33.85
N LEU A 262 -18.53 -25.36 -33.19
CA LEU A 262 -17.91 -25.86 -31.96
C LEU A 262 -16.80 -26.84 -32.35
N ASP A 263 -15.56 -26.56 -31.95
CA ASP A 263 -14.46 -27.50 -32.06
C ASP A 263 -14.62 -28.59 -30.97
N GLU A 264 -15.09 -29.78 -31.36
CA GLU A 264 -15.14 -30.98 -30.50
C GLU A 264 -13.82 -31.77 -30.65
N PRO A 265 -13.29 -32.44 -29.60
CA PRO A 265 -13.97 -32.90 -28.37
C PRO A 265 -13.58 -32.15 -27.07
N LEU A 266 -14.58 -31.69 -26.31
CA LEU A 266 -14.37 -31.07 -24.99
C LEU A 266 -14.07 -32.13 -23.91
N SER A 267 -12.83 -32.15 -23.41
CA SER A 267 -12.44 -32.98 -22.26
C SER A 267 -12.80 -32.31 -20.92
N ARG A 268 -13.49 -33.08 -20.08
CA ARG A 268 -14.14 -32.64 -18.82
C ARG A 268 -13.15 -32.18 -17.73
N TRP A 269 -11.88 -32.56 -17.85
CA TRP A 269 -10.80 -32.23 -16.91
C TRP A 269 -9.79 -31.21 -17.45
N LEU A 270 -9.88 -30.84 -18.74
CA LEU A 270 -8.94 -29.95 -19.40
C LEU A 270 -9.06 -28.49 -18.90
N TRP A 271 -10.20 -28.08 -18.33
CA TRP A 271 -10.35 -26.80 -17.62
C TRP A 271 -9.20 -26.57 -16.63
N LEU A 272 -8.95 -27.51 -15.71
CA LEU A 272 -8.02 -27.28 -14.59
C LEU A 272 -6.58 -27.12 -15.08
N VAL A 273 -6.23 -27.93 -16.08
CA VAL A 273 -4.93 -27.86 -16.75
C VAL A 273 -4.80 -26.54 -17.52
N LYS A 274 -5.83 -26.09 -18.24
CA LYS A 274 -5.82 -24.81 -18.95
C LYS A 274 -5.68 -23.62 -18.00
N TRP A 275 -6.32 -23.67 -16.82
CA TRP A 275 -6.12 -22.65 -15.78
C TRP A 275 -4.70 -22.64 -15.23
N LEU A 276 -4.10 -23.81 -14.95
CA LEU A 276 -2.69 -23.91 -14.55
C LEU A 276 -1.75 -23.33 -15.63
N LEU A 277 -2.02 -23.62 -16.91
CA LEU A 277 -1.27 -23.09 -18.05
C LEU A 277 -1.51 -21.59 -18.30
N ALA A 278 -2.62 -21.04 -17.83
CA ALA A 278 -2.90 -19.60 -17.90
C ALA A 278 -2.16 -18.81 -16.79
N ILE A 279 -1.73 -19.43 -15.69
CA ILE A 279 -1.04 -18.74 -14.59
C ILE A 279 0.24 -17.99 -15.06
N PRO A 280 1.16 -18.60 -15.83
CA PRO A 280 2.33 -17.88 -16.35
C PRO A 280 1.95 -16.66 -17.19
N HIS A 281 0.85 -16.73 -17.94
CA HIS A 281 0.33 -15.62 -18.72
C HIS A 281 -0.19 -14.49 -17.85
N PHE A 282 -1.01 -14.81 -16.84
CA PHE A 282 -1.53 -13.82 -15.90
C PHE A 282 -0.41 -13.13 -15.11
N LEU A 283 0.64 -13.85 -14.73
CA LEU A 283 1.78 -13.28 -14.05
C LEU A 283 2.50 -12.22 -14.91
N VAL A 284 2.80 -12.55 -16.17
CA VAL A 284 3.45 -11.56 -17.07
C VAL A 284 2.50 -10.42 -17.41
N LEU A 285 1.21 -10.70 -17.65
CA LEU A 285 0.20 -9.68 -17.92
C LEU A 285 -0.02 -8.74 -16.74
N PHE A 286 0.07 -9.23 -15.50
CA PHE A 286 -0.02 -8.41 -14.29
C PHE A 286 1.07 -7.34 -14.27
N PHE A 287 2.33 -7.73 -14.48
CA PHE A 287 3.44 -6.78 -14.58
C PHE A 287 3.26 -5.80 -15.74
N LEU A 288 2.78 -6.31 -16.88
CA LEU A 288 2.56 -5.49 -18.07
C LEU A 288 1.38 -4.53 -17.91
N HIS A 289 0.40 -4.85 -17.07
CA HIS A 289 -0.74 -3.99 -16.75
C HIS A 289 -0.32 -2.75 -15.96
N ILE A 290 0.70 -2.84 -15.11
CA ILE A 290 1.29 -1.68 -14.46
C ILE A 290 1.86 -0.73 -15.52
N ALA A 291 2.58 -1.29 -16.50
CA ALA A 291 3.09 -0.49 -17.62
C ALA A 291 1.98 0.10 -18.48
N PHE A 292 0.87 -0.62 -18.68
CA PHE A 292 -0.35 -0.12 -19.33
C PHE A 292 -0.94 1.10 -18.61
N VAL A 293 -1.07 1.05 -17.29
CA VAL A 293 -1.63 2.16 -16.49
C VAL A 293 -0.74 3.39 -16.64
N VAL A 294 0.58 3.25 -16.43
CA VAL A 294 1.55 4.35 -16.58
C VAL A 294 1.53 4.92 -18.00
N ALA A 295 1.51 4.05 -19.02
CA ALA A 295 1.39 4.44 -20.42
C ALA A 295 0.09 5.21 -20.69
N THR A 296 -1.03 4.83 -20.10
CA THR A 296 -2.32 5.51 -20.27
C THR A 296 -2.30 6.90 -19.66
N PHE A 297 -1.76 7.06 -18.45
CA PHE A 297 -1.58 8.39 -17.83
C PHE A 297 -0.64 9.28 -18.66
N ALA A 298 0.50 8.73 -19.10
CA ALA A 298 1.43 9.46 -19.97
C ALA A 298 0.78 9.84 -21.31
N ALA A 299 -0.01 8.96 -21.92
CA ALA A 299 -0.79 9.25 -23.13
C ALA A 299 -1.74 10.44 -22.90
N GLY A 300 -2.46 10.46 -21.77
CA GLY A 300 -3.35 11.55 -21.40
C GLY A 300 -2.62 12.90 -21.32
N ILE A 301 -1.46 12.94 -20.67
CA ILE A 301 -0.62 14.14 -20.59
C ILE A 301 -0.16 14.57 -22.00
N VAL A 302 0.32 13.64 -22.82
CA VAL A 302 0.77 13.98 -24.18
C VAL A 302 -0.39 14.47 -25.05
N ILE A 303 -1.58 13.89 -24.94
CA ILE A 303 -2.78 14.36 -25.65
C ILE A 303 -3.18 15.75 -25.19
N LEU A 304 -3.09 16.05 -23.89
CA LEU A 304 -3.41 17.36 -23.34
C LEU A 304 -2.57 18.47 -24.00
N PHE A 305 -1.27 18.22 -24.20
CA PHE A 305 -0.36 19.21 -24.81
C PHE A 305 -0.33 19.16 -26.35
N THR A 306 -0.52 17.98 -26.96
CA THR A 306 -0.25 17.76 -28.39
C THR A 306 -1.51 17.52 -29.22
N GLY A 307 -2.66 17.29 -28.57
CA GLY A 307 -3.94 16.94 -29.20
C GLY A 307 -3.93 15.61 -29.96
N ARG A 308 -2.84 14.83 -29.85
CA ARG A 308 -2.62 13.59 -30.63
C ARG A 308 -2.14 12.47 -29.74
N TYR A 309 -2.72 11.29 -29.91
CA TYR A 309 -2.31 10.08 -29.20
C TYR A 309 -1.00 9.53 -29.79
N PRO A 310 0.07 9.32 -28.99
CA PRO A 310 1.32 8.74 -29.48
C PRO A 310 1.14 7.32 -30.01
N ARG A 311 1.40 7.10 -31.32
CA ARG A 311 1.16 5.80 -31.99
C ARG A 311 1.85 4.63 -31.30
N ALA A 312 3.11 4.77 -30.89
CA ALA A 312 3.84 3.70 -30.22
C ALA A 312 3.22 3.27 -28.88
N LEU A 313 2.65 4.24 -28.14
CA LEU A 313 1.99 3.99 -26.86
C LEU A 313 0.62 3.33 -27.08
N PHE A 314 -0.09 3.75 -28.13
CA PHE A 314 -1.35 3.12 -28.56
C PHE A 314 -1.14 1.67 -28.97
N ASP A 315 -0.11 1.41 -29.79
CA ASP A 315 0.22 0.07 -30.27
C ASP A 315 0.59 -0.87 -29.12
N PHE A 316 1.30 -0.35 -28.11
CA PHE A 316 1.60 -1.06 -26.87
C PHE A 316 0.35 -1.39 -26.06
N VAL A 317 -0.48 -0.38 -25.76
CA VAL A 317 -1.77 -0.50 -25.04
C VAL A 317 -2.70 -1.51 -25.74
N MET A 318 -2.80 -1.45 -27.07
CA MET A 318 -3.59 -2.39 -27.87
C MET A 318 -2.99 -3.80 -27.90
N GLY A 319 -1.67 -3.92 -27.94
CA GLY A 319 -0.97 -5.21 -27.89
C GLY A 319 -1.23 -5.96 -26.56
N ILE A 320 -1.23 -5.23 -25.44
CA ILE A 320 -1.58 -5.76 -24.11
C ILE A 320 -3.04 -6.22 -24.10
N ASN A 321 -3.97 -5.37 -24.53
CA ASN A 321 -5.39 -5.72 -24.55
C ASN A 321 -5.68 -6.93 -25.44
N ARG A 322 -5.11 -7.01 -26.64
CA ARG A 322 -5.28 -8.17 -27.54
C ARG A 322 -4.69 -9.43 -26.94
N TRP A 323 -3.55 -9.35 -26.26
CA TRP A 323 -2.97 -10.50 -25.58
C TRP A 323 -3.82 -10.95 -24.40
N LEU A 324 -4.30 -10.01 -23.58
CA LEU A 324 -5.23 -10.26 -22.49
C LEU A 324 -6.52 -10.92 -23.00
N CYS A 325 -7.09 -10.45 -24.11
CA CYS A 325 -8.25 -11.07 -24.74
C CYS A 325 -7.97 -12.51 -25.22
N ARG A 326 -6.81 -12.80 -25.81
CA ARG A 326 -6.44 -14.18 -26.20
C ARG A 326 -6.33 -15.09 -24.97
N VAL A 327 -5.74 -14.61 -23.88
CA VAL A 327 -5.60 -15.37 -22.63
C VAL A 327 -6.96 -15.60 -21.99
N TRP A 328 -7.84 -14.60 -21.98
CA TRP A 328 -9.21 -14.77 -21.52
C TRP A 328 -10.03 -15.71 -22.39
N ALA A 329 -9.90 -15.65 -23.71
CA ALA A 329 -10.57 -16.60 -24.61
C ALA A 329 -10.10 -18.05 -24.34
N TYR A 330 -8.81 -18.25 -24.05
CA TYR A 330 -8.28 -19.56 -23.66
C TYR A 330 -8.77 -20.01 -22.27
N ALA A 331 -8.69 -19.13 -21.27
CA ALA A 331 -9.09 -19.41 -19.89
C ALA A 331 -10.61 -19.62 -19.74
N ALA A 332 -11.40 -18.89 -20.52
CA ALA A 332 -12.87 -19.02 -20.60
C ALA A 332 -13.32 -20.18 -21.52
N LEU A 333 -12.40 -21.03 -21.97
CA LEU A 333 -12.68 -22.21 -22.81
C LEU A 333 -13.33 -21.88 -24.18
N MET A 334 -13.22 -20.64 -24.65
CA MET A 334 -13.66 -20.25 -26.00
C MET A 334 -12.72 -20.74 -27.10
N ARG A 335 -11.44 -21.01 -26.75
CA ARG A 335 -10.44 -21.55 -27.67
C ARG A 335 -9.52 -22.54 -26.95
N ASP A 336 -9.17 -23.64 -27.61
CA ASP A 336 -8.28 -24.67 -27.04
C ASP A 336 -6.80 -24.48 -27.39
N GLU A 337 -6.48 -23.62 -28.35
CA GLU A 337 -5.11 -23.27 -28.71
C GLU A 337 -4.41 -22.45 -27.62
N TYR A 338 -3.26 -22.92 -27.15
CA TYR A 338 -2.47 -22.20 -26.14
C TYR A 338 -1.97 -20.85 -26.69
N PRO A 339 -2.25 -19.73 -26.01
CA PRO A 339 -1.91 -18.41 -26.52
C PRO A 339 -0.38 -18.20 -26.56
N PRO A 340 0.17 -17.59 -27.62
CA PRO A 340 1.59 -17.26 -27.67
C PRO A 340 1.92 -16.02 -26.82
N PHE A 341 3.07 -16.03 -26.14
CA PHE A 341 3.64 -14.90 -25.39
C PHE A 341 4.17 -13.79 -26.33
N ARG A 342 3.27 -13.07 -26.98
CA ARG A 342 3.62 -11.94 -27.88
C ARG A 342 2.60 -10.82 -27.77
N LEU A 343 3.06 -9.57 -27.87
CA LEU A 343 2.20 -8.37 -27.93
C LEU A 343 1.64 -8.09 -29.33
N ASP A 344 1.61 -9.10 -30.19
CA ASP A 344 1.17 -8.98 -31.57
C ASP A 344 -0.23 -8.37 -31.68
N GLN A 345 -0.37 -7.43 -32.61
CA GLN A 345 -1.63 -6.85 -33.04
C GLN A 345 -2.51 -7.86 -33.80
N GLY A 346 -2.09 -9.11 -33.97
CA GLY A 346 -2.86 -10.20 -34.58
C GLY A 346 -2.63 -10.30 -36.09
N ALA A 347 -2.89 -11.49 -36.64
CA ALA A 347 -2.94 -11.68 -38.08
C ALA A 347 -4.06 -10.79 -38.65
N ARG A 348 -3.73 -9.90 -39.58
CA ARG A 348 -4.74 -9.46 -40.55
C ARG A 348 -4.96 -10.66 -41.44
N GLU A 349 -5.95 -11.49 -41.13
CA GLU A 349 -6.47 -12.40 -42.14
C GLU A 349 -6.78 -11.54 -43.37
N PRO A 350 -6.29 -11.91 -44.56
CA PRO A 350 -6.70 -11.24 -45.78
C PRO A 350 -8.22 -11.28 -45.78
N ILE A 351 -8.86 -10.12 -45.70
CA ILE A 351 -10.29 -10.03 -45.92
C ILE A 351 -10.43 -10.51 -47.35
N GLU A 352 -10.84 -11.76 -47.55
CA GLU A 352 -11.26 -12.23 -48.85
C GLU A 352 -12.39 -11.29 -49.22
N GLN A 353 -12.11 -10.35 -50.13
CA GLN A 353 -13.09 -9.39 -50.59
C GLN A 353 -14.18 -10.22 -51.24
N VAL A 354 -15.26 -10.48 -50.51
CA VAL A 354 -16.47 -11.05 -51.07
C VAL A 354 -16.91 -10.04 -52.11
N SER A 355 -16.60 -10.32 -53.38
CA SER A 355 -17.03 -9.54 -54.51
C SER A 355 -18.54 -9.67 -54.58
N VAL A 356 -19.25 -8.70 -54.00
CA VAL A 356 -20.70 -8.57 -54.18
C VAL A 356 -20.90 -8.10 -55.62
N THR A 357 -21.11 -9.05 -56.53
CA THR A 357 -21.58 -8.75 -57.88
C THR A 357 -22.94 -8.08 -57.77
N PRO A 358 -23.12 -6.83 -58.23
CA PRO A 358 -24.44 -6.20 -58.24
C PRO A 358 -25.39 -7.00 -59.13
N PRO A 359 -26.67 -7.17 -58.76
CA PRO A 359 -27.64 -7.83 -59.63
C PRO A 359 -27.75 -7.05 -60.95
N ALA A 360 -27.71 -7.77 -62.07
CA ALA A 360 -27.83 -7.19 -63.40
C ALA A 360 -29.11 -6.34 -63.49
N GLY A 361 -28.95 -5.05 -63.80
CA GLY A 361 -30.08 -4.14 -64.01
C GLY A 361 -30.95 -4.58 -65.20
N PRO A 362 -32.26 -4.27 -65.20
CA PRO A 362 -33.18 -4.73 -66.22
C PRO A 362 -32.79 -4.17 -67.60
N THR A 363 -32.59 -5.06 -68.57
CA THR A 363 -32.41 -4.76 -69.98
C THR A 363 -33.61 -3.97 -70.51
N GLY A 364 -33.40 -2.70 -70.84
CA GLY A 364 -34.39 -1.89 -71.55
C GLY A 364 -34.59 -2.40 -72.97
N THR A 365 -35.79 -2.89 -73.27
CA THR A 365 -36.25 -3.15 -74.64
C THR A 365 -36.59 -1.83 -75.31
N GLY A 366 -35.70 -1.35 -76.18
CA GLY A 366 -36.04 -0.33 -77.17
C GLY A 366 -36.90 -0.95 -78.28
N GLN A 367 -38.11 -0.41 -78.47
CA GLN A 367 -38.80 -0.51 -79.76
C GLN A 367 -38.30 0.60 -80.69
N PRO A 368 -38.16 0.36 -82.00
CA PRO A 368 -38.45 1.37 -83.00
C PRO A 368 -39.96 1.52 -83.23
#